data_AF-A0A3G6IY16-F1
#
_entry.id   AF-A0A3G6IY16-F1
#
_cell.length_a   1.000
_cell.length_b   1.000
_cell.length_c   1.000
_cell.angle_alpha   90.00
_cell.angle_beta   90.00
_cell.angle_gamma   90.00
#
_symmetry.space_group_name_H-M   'P 1'
#
loop_
_entity.id
_entity.type
_entity.pdbx_description
1 polymer ?
#
loop_
_entity_poly.entity_id
_entity_poly.type
_entity_poly.pdbx_seq_one_letter_code
_entity_poly.pdbx_strand_id
1 'polypeptide(L)' 'MAAMKPRTGNGPMEAVIESRKIVMRIPTDGGGRLVIELNKEEAAELGSLLTEVAQA' A
#
# COMPACT_ATOMS: atom_id res chain seq x y z
N MET A 1 -30.24 4.19 -13.78
CA MET A 1 -28.83 3.85 -14.10
C MET A 1 -28.00 4.23 -12.88
N ALA A 2 -27.45 3.27 -12.13
CA ALA A 2 -26.60 3.59 -11.00
C ALA A 2 -25.20 3.91 -11.52
N ALA A 3 -24.76 5.17 -11.37
CA ALA A 3 -23.36 5.53 -11.59
C ALA A 3 -22.54 4.88 -10.47
N MET A 4 -22.01 3.68 -10.72
CA MET A 4 -21.03 3.10 -9.82
C MET A 4 -19.79 4.00 -9.86
N LYS A 5 -19.46 4.60 -8.71
CA LYS A 5 -18.23 5.38 -8.52
C LYS A 5 -17.05 4.54 -9.07
N PRO A 6 -16.10 5.12 -9.85
CA PRO A 6 -14.93 4.38 -10.31
C PRO A 6 -14.28 3.69 -9.12
N ARG A 7 -14.18 2.36 -9.15
CA ARG A 7 -13.52 1.59 -8.08
C ARG A 7 -12.03 1.94 -8.16
N THR A 8 -11.56 2.90 -7.38
CA THR A 8 -10.16 3.36 -7.32
C THR A 8 -9.22 2.35 -6.63
N GLY A 9 -9.57 1.06 -6.61
CA GLY A 9 -8.90 0.02 -5.83
C GLY A 9 -8.43 -1.21 -6.60
N ASN A 10 -8.54 -1.26 -7.94
CA ASN A 10 -8.14 -2.46 -8.72
C ASN A 10 -6.66 -2.50 -9.13
N GLY A 11 -5.83 -1.56 -8.65
CA GLY A 11 -4.40 -1.49 -9.00
C GLY A 11 -3.54 -2.35 -8.08
N PRO A 12 -2.33 -2.77 -8.52
CA PRO A 12 -1.37 -3.46 -7.67
C PRO A 12 -0.98 -2.59 -6.47
N MET A 13 -0.41 -3.18 -5.41
CA MET A 13 0.21 -2.39 -4.35
C MET A 13 1.29 -1.45 -4.91
N GLU A 14 1.42 -0.27 -4.31
CA GLU A 14 2.38 0.76 -4.73
C GLU A 14 3.16 1.27 -3.52
N ALA A 15 4.45 1.59 -3.70
CA ALA A 15 5.27 2.27 -2.71
C ALA A 15 6.13 3.32 -3.41
N VAL A 16 6.06 4.58 -2.97
CA VAL A 16 6.76 5.72 -3.59
C VAL A 16 7.32 6.67 -2.53
N ILE A 17 8.33 7.47 -2.88
CA ILE A 17 8.85 8.52 -2.00
C ILE A 17 8.12 9.84 -2.30
N GLU A 18 7.38 10.36 -1.33
CA GLU A 18 6.69 11.65 -1.40
C GLU A 18 7.12 12.50 -0.21
N SER A 19 7.60 13.72 -0.46
CA SER A 19 7.95 14.69 0.59
C SER A 19 8.88 14.14 1.70
N ARG A 20 9.83 13.26 1.32
CA ARG A 20 10.81 12.55 2.18
C ARG A 20 10.29 11.36 3.00
N LYS A 21 9.01 11.01 2.89
CA LYS A 21 8.45 9.78 3.46
C LYS A 21 8.19 8.75 2.38
N ILE A 22 8.12 7.49 2.77
CA ILE A 22 7.65 6.41 1.91
C ILE A 22 6.14 6.33 2.07
N VAL A 23 5.42 6.47 0.97
CA VAL A 23 3.96 6.33 0.91
C VAL A 23 3.63 4.99 0.25
N MET A 24 3.01 4.09 1.00
CA MET A 24 2.54 2.80 0.54
C MET A 24 1.02 2.81 0.36
N ARG A 25 0.52 2.28 -0.77
CA ARG A 25 -0.90 2.23 -1.14
C ARG A 25 -1.35 0.79 -1.39
N ILE A 26 -2.18 0.25 -0.51
CA ILE A 26 -2.68 -1.13 -0.57
C ILE A 26 -4.15 -1.13 -1.03
N PRO A 27 -4.52 -1.85 -2.10
CA PRO A 27 -5.91 -2.00 -2.50
C PRO A 27 -6.72 -2.77 -1.44
N THR A 28 -7.98 -2.39 -1.24
CA THR A 28 -8.88 -3.04 -0.27
C THR A 28 -10.07 -3.70 -0.97
N ASP A 29 -10.53 -4.83 -0.43
CA ASP A 29 -11.64 -5.63 -1.00
C ASP A 29 -12.97 -4.87 -1.05
N GLY A 30 -13.17 -3.89 -0.14
CA GLY A 30 -14.34 -3.01 -0.10
C GLY A 30 -14.28 -1.81 -1.06
N GLY A 31 -13.20 -1.68 -1.82
CA GLY A 31 -12.91 -0.54 -2.68
C GLY A 31 -12.14 0.58 -1.97
N GLY A 32 -11.37 1.32 -2.76
CA GLY A 32 -10.43 2.33 -2.26
C GLY A 32 -9.04 1.74 -2.01
N ARG A 33 -8.22 2.50 -1.26
CA ARG A 33 -6.86 2.11 -0.93
C ARG A 33 -6.54 2.54 0.49
N LEU A 34 -5.91 1.66 1.26
CA LEU A 34 -5.21 2.04 2.48
C LEU A 34 -3.92 2.75 2.10
N VAL A 35 -3.69 3.92 2.69
CA VAL A 35 -2.49 4.71 2.47
C VAL A 35 -1.74 4.79 3.80
N ILE A 36 -0.49 4.38 3.80
CA ILE A 36 0.39 4.36 4.97
C ILE A 36 1.63 5.17 4.65
N GLU A 37 2.03 6.04 5.57
CA GLU A 37 3.29 6.77 5.51
C GLU A 37 4.30 6.13 6.48
N LEU A 38 5.52 5.92 6.00
CA LEU A 38 6.61 5.33 6.75
C LEU A 38 7.87 6.20 6.61
N ASN A 39 8.69 6.23 7.65
CA ASN A 39 10.08 6.61 7.51
C ASN A 39 10.91 5.45 6.91
N LYS A 40 12.23 5.64 6.78
CA LYS A 40 13.10 4.64 6.14
C LYS A 40 13.29 3.41 7.03
N GLU A 41 13.43 3.62 8.34
CA GLU A 41 13.63 2.56 9.32
C GLU A 41 12.41 1.63 9.39
N GLU A 42 11.21 2.20 9.52
CA GLU A 42 9.94 1.47 9.57
C GLU A 42 9.69 0.68 8.27
N ALA A 43 10.00 1.26 7.12
CA ALA A 43 9.85 0.57 5.83
C ALA A 43 10.81 -0.62 5.68
N ALA A 44 12.05 -0.50 6.18
CA ALA A 44 13.03 -1.58 6.14
C ALA A 44 12.61 -2.74 7.05
N GLU A 45 12.15 -2.44 8.26
CA GLU A 45 11.63 -3.44 9.20
C GLU A 45 10.42 -4.18 8.63
N LEU A 46 9.44 -3.44 8.10
CA LEU A 46 8.26 -4.03 7.46
C LEU A 46 8.66 -4.94 6.29
N GLY A 47 9.58 -4.51 5.43
CA GLY A 47 10.06 -5.32 4.31
C GLY A 47 10.73 -6.63 4.74
N SER A 48 11.49 -6.60 5.84
CA SER A 48 12.12 -7.79 6.41
C SER A 48 11.06 -8.78 6.91
N LEU A 49 10.11 -8.32 7.73
CA LEU A 49 9.05 -9.17 8.29
C LEU A 49 8.19 -9.82 7.19
N LEU A 50 7.83 -9.06 6.16
CA LEU A 50 7.07 -9.59 5.04
C LEU A 50 7.85 -10.63 4.23
N THR A 51 9.15 -10.39 4.01
CA THR A 51 10.01 -11.33 3.26
C THR A 51 10.20 -12.63 4.03
N GLU A 52 10.41 -12.55 5.34
CA GLU A 52 10.55 -13.71 6.23
C GLU A 52 9.32 -14.63 6.15
N VAL A 53 8.12 -14.06 6.25
CA VAL A 53 6.87 -14.84 6.19
C VAL A 53 6.56 -15.33 4.77
N ALA A 54 6.89 -14.56 3.73
CA ALA A 54 6.60 -14.96 2.34
C ALA A 54 7.50 -16.10 1.82
N GLN A 55 8.62 -16.37 2.49
CA GLN A 55 9.58 -17.42 2.13
C GLN A 55 9.50 -18.66 3.04
N ALA A 56 8.71 -18.61 4.11
CA ALA A 56 8.45 -19.72 5.03
C ALA A 56 7.39 -20.68 4.46
#